data_AF-A0A1F8RVU3-F1
#
_entry.id   AF-A0A1F8RVU3-F1
#
_cell.length_a   1.000
_cell.length_b   1.000
_cell.length_c   1.000
_cell.angle_alpha   90.00
_cell.angle_beta   90.00
_cell.angle_gamma   90.00
#
_symmetry.space_group_name_H-M   'P 1'
#
loop_
_entity.id
_entity.type
_entity.pdbx_description
1 polymer ?
#
loop_
_entity_poly.entity_id
_entity_poly.type
_entity_poly.pdbx_seq_one_letter_code
_entity_poly.pdbx_strand_id
1 'polypeptide(L)'
;MASDASTAGLSPVTKRLKVVAELAAKVAARLDSDEPLSKILPLAKELFDRVGDRKHAHLMRSEMYGARTAPSAAPLSDDEKVARRAAMELFLHLHAVADTRDVSVDDVEELTRRSLFPKERLTGNSIAKIENNVREWPETAERLRAEALADEYFQLSVVHSGQQRVLHDVRMYVTEQVRNVLLWAEEELENQDLLGVDYRLVLDSVSALETVVGDELKAAMRALRSDNPAEWSMAALACRNVVLSLGRNLWTVPGDTYESQLAQRELLIKGNAEKNKLCAYIDQHRRCATDESERNRLAQTDEIVRQVYERGSKGKSRVTYEEARQLIVDTFRLVAELSELTGITPLAQPIAANR
;
A
#
# COMPACT_ATOMS: atom_id res chain seq x y z
N MET A 1 -6.53 29.20 -19.24
CA MET A 1 -5.17 28.88 -19.76
C MET A 1 -4.15 29.24 -18.70
N ALA A 2 -3.86 28.29 -17.81
CA ALA A 2 -2.71 28.27 -16.92
C ALA A 2 -2.64 26.84 -16.34
N SER A 3 -1.43 26.31 -16.16
CA SER A 3 -1.12 24.94 -15.69
C SER A 3 -0.99 23.84 -16.75
N ASP A 4 0.01 23.92 -17.62
CA ASP A 4 0.57 22.72 -18.27
C ASP A 4 2.12 22.68 -18.31
N ALA A 5 2.78 23.61 -17.60
CA ALA A 5 4.25 23.70 -17.60
C ALA A 5 4.95 22.88 -16.50
N SER A 6 4.22 22.23 -15.59
CA SER A 6 4.81 21.66 -14.36
C SER A 6 5.24 20.18 -14.46
N THR A 7 4.98 19.49 -15.57
CA THR A 7 5.21 18.03 -15.68
C THR A 7 6.36 17.64 -16.62
N ALA A 8 7.00 18.61 -17.28
CA ALA A 8 7.99 18.38 -18.34
C ALA A 8 9.31 17.71 -17.89
N GLY A 9 9.54 17.51 -16.59
CA GLY A 9 10.73 16.85 -16.04
C GLY A 9 10.46 15.69 -15.08
N LEU A 10 9.19 15.29 -14.89
CA LEU A 10 8.85 14.26 -13.91
C LEU A 10 9.08 12.85 -14.46
N SER A 11 9.56 11.95 -13.60
CA SER A 11 9.69 10.52 -13.93
C SER A 11 8.31 9.94 -14.33
N PRO A 12 8.26 8.92 -15.20
CA PRO A 12 6.99 8.26 -15.56
C PRO A 12 6.19 7.76 -14.35
N VAL A 13 6.90 7.32 -13.30
CA VAL A 13 6.30 6.85 -12.04
C VAL A 13 5.63 8.01 -11.29
N THR A 14 6.33 9.13 -11.12
CA THR A 14 5.80 10.31 -10.44
C THR A 14 4.59 10.88 -11.19
N LYS A 15 4.63 10.89 -12.53
CA LYS A 15 3.48 11.30 -13.36
C LYS A 15 2.26 10.41 -13.12
N ARG A 16 2.45 9.08 -13.07
CA ARG A 16 1.37 8.14 -12.78
C ARG A 16 0.78 8.36 -11.38
N LEU A 17 1.62 8.54 -10.37
CA LEU A 17 1.17 8.79 -8.99
C LEU A 17 0.36 10.08 -8.86
N LYS A 18 0.80 11.18 -9.50
CA LYS A 18 0.05 12.44 -9.52
C LYS A 18 -1.34 12.27 -10.13
N VAL A 19 -1.44 11.56 -11.25
CA VAL A 19 -2.73 11.25 -11.88
C VAL A 19 -3.64 10.43 -10.96
N VAL A 20 -3.07 9.45 -10.23
CA VAL A 20 -3.82 8.66 -9.25
C VAL A 20 -4.31 9.55 -8.09
N ALA A 21 -3.45 10.38 -7.52
CA ALA A 21 -3.80 11.29 -6.42
C ALA A 21 -4.89 12.28 -6.85
N GLU A 22 -4.75 12.91 -8.01
CA GLU A 22 -5.75 13.84 -8.55
C GLU A 22 -7.10 13.15 -8.80
N LEU A 23 -7.09 11.95 -9.37
CA LEU A 23 -8.31 11.18 -9.59
C LEU A 23 -8.95 10.75 -8.26
N ALA A 24 -8.16 10.28 -7.29
CA ALA A 24 -8.65 9.89 -5.98
C ALA A 24 -9.27 11.08 -5.23
N ALA A 25 -8.60 12.24 -5.24
CA ALA A 25 -9.12 13.48 -4.66
C ALA A 25 -10.43 13.92 -5.33
N LYS A 26 -10.51 13.84 -6.67
CA LYS A 26 -11.73 14.13 -7.42
C LYS A 26 -12.88 13.18 -7.06
N VAL A 27 -12.61 11.89 -6.93
CA VAL A 27 -13.63 10.89 -6.53
C VAL A 27 -14.07 11.12 -5.09
N ALA A 28 -13.13 11.35 -4.16
CA ALA A 28 -13.42 11.65 -2.76
C ALA A 28 -14.33 12.88 -2.62
N ALA A 29 -13.99 13.99 -3.29
CA ALA A 29 -14.81 15.20 -3.28
C ALA A 29 -16.24 14.97 -3.79
N ARG A 30 -16.43 14.09 -4.78
CA ARG A 30 -17.78 13.73 -5.27
C ARG A 30 -18.52 12.82 -4.29
N LEU A 31 -17.82 11.92 -3.59
CA LEU A 31 -18.40 11.06 -2.56
C LEU A 31 -18.84 11.85 -1.32
N ASP A 32 -18.14 12.92 -0.99
CA ASP A 32 -18.51 13.86 0.08
C ASP A 32 -19.69 14.77 -0.31
N SER A 33 -20.09 14.77 -1.59
CA SER A 33 -21.25 15.52 -2.10
C SER A 33 -22.51 14.65 -2.21
N ASP A 34 -23.67 15.29 -2.37
CA ASP A 34 -24.96 14.62 -2.62
C ASP A 34 -25.10 14.04 -4.04
N GLU A 35 -24.02 13.97 -4.83
CA GLU A 35 -24.08 13.42 -6.17
C GLU A 35 -24.43 11.91 -6.15
N PRO A 36 -25.31 11.42 -7.04
CA PRO A 36 -25.64 10.00 -7.12
C PRO A 36 -24.41 9.10 -7.32
N LEU A 37 -24.33 8.02 -6.54
CA LEU A 37 -23.27 7.00 -6.64
C LEU A 37 -23.17 6.45 -8.06
N SER A 38 -24.27 6.25 -8.79
CA SER A 38 -24.23 5.77 -10.17
C SER A 38 -23.37 6.64 -11.11
N LYS A 39 -23.20 7.94 -10.80
CA LYS A 39 -22.32 8.85 -11.55
C LYS A 39 -20.87 8.86 -11.06
N ILE A 40 -20.62 8.37 -9.84
CA ILE A 40 -19.31 8.36 -9.18
C ILE A 40 -18.59 7.04 -9.45
N LEU A 41 -19.31 5.92 -9.38
CA LEU A 41 -18.77 4.56 -9.52
C LEU A 41 -17.90 4.34 -10.77
N PRO A 42 -18.22 4.90 -11.97
CA PRO A 42 -17.34 4.77 -13.13
C PRO A 42 -15.94 5.38 -12.91
N LEU A 43 -15.85 6.52 -12.23
CA LEU A 43 -14.57 7.14 -11.91
C LEU A 43 -13.83 6.37 -10.80
N ALA A 44 -14.56 5.87 -9.80
CA ALA A 44 -13.97 5.02 -8.76
C ALA A 44 -13.40 3.73 -9.37
N LYS A 45 -14.10 3.14 -10.34
CA LYS A 45 -13.59 1.99 -11.10
C LYS A 45 -12.30 2.34 -11.85
N GLU A 46 -12.28 3.46 -12.57
CA GLU A 46 -11.08 3.92 -13.29
C GLU A 46 -9.89 4.10 -12.34
N LEU A 47 -10.13 4.65 -11.14
CA LEU A 47 -9.11 4.77 -10.11
C LEU A 47 -8.54 3.41 -9.72
N PHE A 48 -9.39 2.43 -9.39
CA PHE A 48 -8.95 1.09 -9.00
C PHE A 48 -8.22 0.36 -10.14
N ASP A 49 -8.66 0.52 -11.38
CA ASP A 49 -7.94 -0.01 -12.55
C ASP A 49 -6.52 0.59 -12.64
N ARG A 50 -6.37 1.91 -12.41
CA ARG A 50 -5.08 2.61 -12.50
C ARG A 50 -4.09 2.20 -11.41
N VAL A 51 -4.56 1.87 -10.21
CA VAL A 51 -3.70 1.34 -9.13
C VAL A 51 -3.51 -0.18 -9.21
N GLY A 52 -4.21 -0.85 -10.13
CA GLY A 52 -4.12 -2.30 -10.31
C GLY A 52 -4.93 -3.11 -9.30
N ASP A 53 -5.84 -2.47 -8.57
CA ASP A 53 -6.72 -3.14 -7.60
C ASP A 53 -7.92 -3.78 -8.31
N ARG A 54 -7.66 -4.95 -8.88
CA ARG A 54 -8.65 -5.70 -9.67
C ARG A 54 -9.89 -6.06 -8.86
N LYS A 55 -9.75 -6.34 -7.56
CA LYS A 55 -10.87 -6.70 -6.68
C LYS A 55 -11.85 -5.54 -6.58
N HIS A 56 -11.39 -4.35 -6.22
CA HIS A 56 -12.28 -3.20 -6.09
C HIS A 56 -12.78 -2.70 -7.46
N ALA A 57 -11.99 -2.81 -8.53
CA ALA A 57 -12.47 -2.53 -9.88
C ALA A 57 -13.63 -3.46 -10.31
N HIS A 58 -13.56 -4.76 -9.97
CA HIS A 58 -14.66 -5.70 -10.18
C HIS A 58 -15.86 -5.39 -9.29
N LEU A 59 -15.66 -4.98 -8.04
CA LEU A 59 -16.74 -4.55 -7.15
C LEU A 59 -17.50 -3.38 -7.79
N MET A 60 -16.80 -2.32 -8.21
CA MET A 60 -17.44 -1.17 -8.86
C MET A 60 -18.24 -1.58 -10.09
N ARG A 61 -17.75 -2.55 -10.86
CA ARG A 61 -18.49 -3.11 -12.00
C ARG A 61 -19.78 -3.82 -11.54
N SER A 62 -19.72 -4.64 -10.49
CA SER A 62 -20.91 -5.27 -9.92
C SER A 62 -21.90 -4.23 -9.37
N GLU A 63 -21.44 -3.17 -8.72
CA GLU A 63 -22.30 -2.06 -8.27
C GLU A 63 -23.00 -1.33 -9.43
N MET A 64 -22.29 -1.10 -10.53
CA MET A 64 -22.82 -0.39 -11.71
C MET A 64 -23.93 -1.15 -12.43
N TYR A 65 -23.92 -2.48 -12.37
CA TYR A 65 -24.71 -3.34 -13.26
C TYR A 65 -25.49 -4.45 -12.53
N GLY A 66 -25.28 -4.63 -11.22
CA GLY A 66 -25.85 -5.68 -10.36
C GLY A 66 -25.05 -6.99 -10.40
N ALA A 67 -25.41 -7.95 -9.54
CA ALA A 67 -24.76 -9.28 -9.49
C ALA A 67 -24.82 -10.03 -10.83
N ARG A 68 -25.85 -9.75 -11.64
CA ARG A 68 -26.07 -10.30 -12.98
C ARG A 68 -25.30 -9.48 -14.03
N THR A 69 -23.99 -9.35 -13.88
CA THR A 69 -23.17 -8.54 -14.80
C THR A 69 -22.73 -9.25 -16.07
N ALA A 70 -22.73 -8.46 -17.15
CA ALA A 70 -22.48 -8.81 -18.55
C ALA A 70 -21.40 -9.87 -18.80
N PRO A 71 -21.64 -10.81 -19.73
CA PRO A 71 -20.68 -11.86 -20.10
C PRO A 71 -19.32 -11.23 -20.44
N SER A 72 -18.26 -11.74 -19.81
CA SER A 72 -16.90 -11.44 -20.25
C SER A 72 -16.76 -12.04 -21.65
N ALA A 73 -16.46 -11.22 -22.66
CA ALA A 73 -16.23 -11.69 -24.02
C ALA A 73 -14.94 -12.52 -24.16
N ALA A 74 -14.07 -12.48 -23.14
CA ALA A 74 -12.81 -13.22 -23.11
C ALA A 74 -12.71 -14.09 -21.83
N PRO A 75 -11.99 -15.23 -21.89
CA PRO A 75 -11.65 -16.01 -20.72
C PRO A 75 -10.82 -15.15 -19.76
N LEU A 76 -11.19 -15.17 -18.48
CA LEU A 76 -10.42 -14.51 -17.41
C LEU A 76 -9.20 -15.36 -17.04
N SER A 77 -8.08 -14.70 -16.73
CA SER A 77 -6.95 -15.33 -16.05
C SER A 77 -7.34 -15.81 -14.64
N ASP A 78 -6.54 -16.70 -14.05
CA ASP A 78 -6.85 -17.24 -12.71
C ASP A 78 -6.84 -16.14 -11.63
N ASP A 79 -5.91 -15.20 -11.70
CA ASP A 79 -5.87 -14.02 -10.81
C ASP A 79 -7.14 -13.16 -10.94
N GLU A 80 -7.63 -12.96 -12.16
CA GLU A 80 -8.87 -12.22 -12.40
C GLU A 80 -10.09 -12.96 -11.88
N LYS A 81 -10.12 -14.30 -11.95
CA LYS A 81 -11.20 -15.10 -11.35
C LYS A 81 -11.22 -14.94 -9.83
N VAL A 82 -10.06 -15.00 -9.18
CA VAL A 82 -9.92 -14.80 -7.73
C VAL A 82 -10.38 -13.40 -7.32
N ALA A 83 -9.89 -12.37 -8.00
CA ALA A 83 -10.30 -10.98 -7.74
C ALA A 83 -11.80 -10.77 -7.94
N ARG A 84 -12.38 -11.35 -9.00
CA ARG A 84 -13.81 -11.29 -9.27
C ARG A 84 -14.64 -12.00 -8.21
N ARG A 85 -14.20 -13.16 -7.71
CA ARG A 85 -14.89 -13.89 -6.63
C ARG A 85 -14.91 -13.07 -5.34
N ALA A 86 -13.76 -12.55 -4.92
CA ALA A 86 -13.65 -11.69 -3.75
C ALA A 86 -14.50 -10.41 -3.87
N ALA A 87 -14.56 -9.84 -5.07
CA ALA A 87 -15.43 -8.68 -5.36
C ALA A 87 -16.92 -9.03 -5.22
N MET A 88 -17.35 -10.21 -5.68
CA MET A 88 -18.73 -10.66 -5.57
C MET A 88 -19.12 -10.94 -4.11
N GLU A 89 -18.25 -11.58 -3.33
CA GLU A 89 -18.47 -11.80 -1.89
C GLU A 89 -18.71 -10.48 -1.16
N LEU A 90 -17.90 -9.46 -1.48
CA LEU A 90 -18.05 -8.13 -0.91
C LEU A 90 -19.31 -7.40 -1.39
N PHE A 91 -19.64 -7.48 -2.68
CA PHE A 91 -20.90 -6.96 -3.23
C PHE A 91 -22.10 -7.56 -2.47
N LEU A 92 -22.11 -8.86 -2.27
CA LEU A 92 -23.17 -9.57 -1.55
C LEU A 92 -23.23 -9.14 -0.08
N HIS A 93 -22.08 -8.94 0.55
CA HIS A 93 -22.00 -8.42 1.92
C HIS A 93 -22.64 -7.03 2.03
N LEU A 94 -22.31 -6.09 1.14
CA LEU A 94 -22.88 -4.75 1.13
C LEU A 94 -24.39 -4.76 0.82
N HIS A 95 -24.85 -5.70 0.00
CA HIS A 95 -26.27 -5.84 -0.37
C HIS A 95 -27.10 -6.72 0.59
N ALA A 96 -26.50 -7.29 1.64
CA ALA A 96 -27.13 -8.27 2.52
C ALA A 96 -28.15 -7.66 3.50
N VAL A 97 -29.44 -8.02 3.41
CA VAL A 97 -30.50 -7.47 4.30
C VAL A 97 -30.41 -7.98 5.76
N ALA A 98 -29.65 -9.04 6.01
CA ALA A 98 -29.45 -9.64 7.33
C ALA A 98 -27.99 -10.11 7.49
N ASP A 99 -27.58 -10.44 8.72
CA ASP A 99 -26.26 -10.96 9.07
C ASP A 99 -25.92 -12.20 8.22
N THR A 100 -25.03 -12.05 7.24
CA THR A 100 -24.74 -13.04 6.18
C THR A 100 -23.57 -13.97 6.50
N ARG A 101 -23.24 -14.15 7.78
CA ARG A 101 -22.11 -15.01 8.19
C ARG A 101 -22.19 -16.45 7.69
N ASP A 102 -23.37 -16.91 7.26
CA ASP A 102 -23.63 -18.29 6.79
C ASP A 102 -24.07 -18.41 5.32
N VAL A 103 -23.93 -17.38 4.47
CA VAL A 103 -24.37 -17.45 3.05
C VAL A 103 -23.16 -17.55 2.12
N SER A 104 -23.01 -18.67 1.40
CA SER A 104 -21.93 -18.87 0.43
C SER A 104 -22.25 -18.27 -0.94
N VAL A 105 -21.22 -18.09 -1.78
CA VAL A 105 -21.35 -17.65 -3.19
C VAL A 105 -22.26 -18.61 -3.98
N ASP A 106 -22.15 -19.91 -3.72
CA ASP A 106 -22.94 -20.95 -4.40
C ASP A 106 -24.42 -20.91 -3.97
N ASP A 107 -24.69 -20.63 -2.69
CA ASP A 107 -26.05 -20.42 -2.18
C ASP A 107 -26.72 -19.24 -2.89
N VAL A 108 -25.97 -18.17 -3.18
CA VAL A 108 -26.50 -17.03 -3.92
C VAL A 108 -26.76 -17.37 -5.38
N GLU A 109 -25.88 -18.11 -6.05
CA GLU A 109 -26.16 -18.56 -7.42
C GLU A 109 -27.43 -19.43 -7.50
N GLU A 110 -27.70 -20.24 -6.47
CA GLU A 110 -28.93 -21.04 -6.36
C GLU A 110 -30.16 -20.21 -5.99
N LEU A 111 -30.03 -19.27 -5.04
CA LEU A 111 -31.07 -18.31 -4.67
C LEU A 111 -31.45 -17.39 -5.83
N THR A 112 -30.47 -16.99 -6.66
CA THR A 112 -30.71 -16.17 -7.85
C THR A 112 -31.54 -16.90 -8.92
N ARG A 113 -31.60 -18.24 -8.87
CA ARG A 113 -32.42 -19.09 -9.75
C ARG A 113 -33.84 -19.37 -9.22
N ARG A 114 -34.08 -19.24 -7.92
CA ARG A 114 -35.37 -19.55 -7.27
C ARG A 114 -36.08 -18.29 -6.77
N SER A 115 -36.91 -17.70 -7.62
CA SER A 115 -37.59 -16.40 -7.42
C SER A 115 -38.67 -16.40 -6.32
N LEU A 116 -38.36 -16.26 -5.03
CA LEU A 116 -39.39 -16.26 -3.97
C LEU A 116 -39.20 -15.30 -2.76
N PHE A 117 -38.16 -14.45 -2.66
CA PHE A 117 -38.02 -13.54 -1.49
C PHE A 117 -37.71 -12.06 -1.78
N PRO A 118 -38.16 -11.11 -0.91
CA PRO A 118 -37.79 -9.68 -0.97
C PRO A 118 -36.28 -9.42 -0.93
N LYS A 119 -35.51 -10.34 -0.33
CA LYS A 119 -34.04 -10.30 -0.26
C LYS A 119 -33.36 -10.34 -1.63
N GLU A 120 -33.96 -11.03 -2.61
CA GLU A 120 -33.42 -11.14 -3.98
C GLU A 120 -33.47 -9.81 -4.75
N ARG A 121 -34.42 -8.92 -4.40
CA ARG A 121 -34.55 -7.62 -5.06
C ARG A 121 -33.38 -6.70 -4.79
N LEU A 122 -32.62 -6.91 -3.72
CA LEU A 122 -31.50 -6.05 -3.35
C LEU A 122 -30.19 -6.56 -3.92
N THR A 123 -29.91 -7.86 -3.81
CA THR A 123 -28.67 -8.49 -4.30
C THR A 123 -28.61 -8.60 -5.83
N GLY A 124 -29.73 -8.43 -6.55
CA GLY A 124 -29.74 -8.45 -8.01
C GLY A 124 -29.63 -7.08 -8.70
N ASN A 125 -29.79 -5.97 -7.97
CA ASN A 125 -29.92 -4.65 -8.58
C ASN A 125 -28.60 -3.89 -8.64
N SER A 126 -28.43 -3.09 -9.69
CA SER A 126 -27.39 -2.06 -9.73
C SER A 126 -27.74 -0.88 -8.85
N ILE A 127 -26.73 -0.11 -8.44
CA ILE A 127 -26.88 1.14 -7.70
C ILE A 127 -27.78 2.12 -8.45
N ALA A 128 -27.64 2.25 -9.77
CA ALA A 128 -28.51 3.12 -10.57
C ALA A 128 -30.00 2.73 -10.45
N LYS A 129 -30.31 1.43 -10.40
CA LYS A 129 -31.68 0.95 -10.20
C LYS A 129 -32.16 1.19 -8.77
N ILE A 130 -31.29 0.98 -7.78
CA ILE A 130 -31.59 1.25 -6.37
C ILE A 130 -31.90 2.75 -6.17
N GLU A 131 -31.08 3.65 -6.71
CA GLU A 131 -31.28 5.10 -6.64
C GLU A 131 -32.60 5.54 -7.29
N ASN A 132 -32.94 5.00 -8.46
CA ASN A 132 -34.22 5.30 -9.11
C ASN A 132 -35.40 4.86 -8.24
N ASN A 133 -35.37 3.64 -7.69
CA ASN A 133 -36.44 3.13 -6.82
C ASN A 133 -36.60 3.99 -5.55
N VAL A 134 -35.49 4.42 -4.93
CA VAL A 134 -35.50 5.31 -3.75
C VAL A 134 -36.10 6.66 -4.09
N ARG A 135 -35.77 7.22 -5.27
CA ARG A 135 -36.35 8.49 -5.74
C ARG A 135 -37.85 8.40 -6.01
N GLU A 136 -38.33 7.29 -6.55
CA GLU A 136 -39.74 7.06 -6.92
C GLU A 136 -40.60 6.59 -5.73
N TRP A 137 -39.98 6.30 -4.58
CA TRP A 137 -40.67 5.80 -3.40
C TRP A 137 -41.77 6.72 -2.85
N PRO A 138 -41.59 8.05 -2.75
CA PRO A 138 -42.63 8.93 -2.19
C PRO A 138 -43.96 8.82 -2.94
N GLU A 139 -43.93 8.83 -4.28
CA GLU A 139 -45.12 8.69 -5.13
C GLU A 139 -45.73 7.29 -4.99
N THR A 140 -44.89 6.25 -4.96
CA THR A 140 -45.33 4.86 -4.78
C THR A 140 -46.01 4.65 -3.43
N ALA A 141 -45.43 5.20 -2.36
CA ALA A 141 -45.94 5.14 -1.00
C ALA A 141 -47.29 5.85 -0.86
N GLU A 142 -47.45 7.01 -1.49
CA GLU A 142 -48.70 7.76 -1.50
C GLU A 142 -49.83 6.99 -2.20
N ARG A 143 -49.54 6.41 -3.37
CA ARG A 143 -50.51 5.57 -4.10
C ARG A 143 -50.98 4.37 -3.28
N LEU A 144 -50.06 3.63 -2.67
CA LEU A 144 -50.41 2.43 -1.89
C LEU A 144 -51.25 2.76 -0.65
N ARG A 145 -50.98 3.91 -0.01
CA ARG A 145 -51.81 4.40 1.10
C ARG A 145 -53.21 4.80 0.63
N ALA A 146 -53.32 5.47 -0.51
CA ALA A 146 -54.60 5.85 -1.09
C ALA A 146 -55.46 4.64 -1.48
N GLU A 147 -54.82 3.55 -1.92
CA GLU A 147 -55.47 2.29 -2.28
C GLU A 147 -55.73 1.35 -1.08
N ALA A 148 -55.40 1.76 0.15
CA ALA A 148 -55.53 0.97 1.38
C ALA A 148 -54.80 -0.39 1.36
N LEU A 149 -53.70 -0.49 0.60
CA LEU A 149 -52.87 -1.69 0.45
C LEU A 149 -51.79 -1.76 1.54
N ALA A 150 -52.20 -2.02 2.79
CA ALA A 150 -51.34 -1.95 3.97
C ALA A 150 -50.18 -2.97 3.96
N ASP A 151 -50.44 -4.20 3.51
CA ASP A 151 -49.43 -5.27 3.48
C ASP A 151 -48.37 -4.99 2.41
N GLU A 152 -48.77 -4.57 1.22
CA GLU A 152 -47.86 -4.15 0.14
C GLU A 152 -47.05 -2.92 0.54
N TYR A 153 -47.68 -1.94 1.19
CA TYR A 153 -47.02 -0.76 1.72
C TYR A 153 -45.92 -1.17 2.71
N PHE A 154 -46.22 -2.05 3.66
CA PHE A 154 -45.24 -2.54 4.64
C PHE A 154 -44.08 -3.28 3.97
N GLN A 155 -44.37 -4.23 3.08
CA GLN A 155 -43.36 -5.00 2.35
C GLN A 155 -42.42 -4.09 1.54
N LEU A 156 -42.97 -3.13 0.80
CA LEU A 156 -42.17 -2.21 0.00
C LEU A 156 -41.41 -1.19 0.85
N SER A 157 -41.94 -0.80 2.01
CA SER A 157 -41.22 0.06 2.97
C SER A 157 -39.96 -0.61 3.51
N VAL A 158 -40.03 -1.92 3.79
CA VAL A 158 -38.87 -2.72 4.18
C VAL A 158 -37.84 -2.77 3.05
N VAL A 159 -38.27 -3.00 1.81
CA VAL A 159 -37.38 -3.00 0.63
C VAL A 159 -36.73 -1.63 0.44
N HIS A 160 -37.50 -0.54 0.50
CA HIS A 160 -37.00 0.83 0.38
C HIS A 160 -35.96 1.15 1.45
N SER A 161 -36.23 0.78 2.71
CA SER A 161 -35.27 0.96 3.81
C SER A 161 -33.98 0.18 3.55
N GLY A 162 -34.10 -1.05 3.04
CA GLY A 162 -32.95 -1.85 2.61
C GLY A 162 -32.17 -1.18 1.48
N GLN A 163 -32.85 -0.59 0.49
CA GLN A 163 -32.23 0.16 -0.61
C GLN A 163 -31.44 1.37 -0.11
N GLN A 164 -32.02 2.17 0.78
CA GLN A 164 -31.34 3.32 1.39
C GLN A 164 -30.09 2.88 2.17
N ARG A 165 -30.20 1.77 2.91
CA ARG A 165 -29.05 1.21 3.64
C ARG A 165 -27.94 0.78 2.69
N VAL A 166 -28.25 0.05 1.61
CA VAL A 166 -27.26 -0.34 0.60
C VAL A 166 -26.56 0.88 -0.01
N LEU A 167 -27.30 1.93 -0.37
CA LEU A 167 -26.69 3.17 -0.89
C LEU A 167 -25.73 3.81 0.14
N HIS A 168 -26.09 3.79 1.42
CA HIS A 168 -25.23 4.27 2.49
C HIS A 168 -23.97 3.40 2.66
N ASP A 169 -24.14 2.09 2.77
CA ASP A 169 -23.06 1.12 3.00
C ASP A 169 -22.04 1.17 1.85
N VAL A 170 -22.52 1.16 0.60
CA VAL A 170 -21.67 1.26 -0.59
C VAL A 170 -20.95 2.60 -0.63
N ARG A 171 -21.63 3.72 -0.31
CA ARG A 171 -20.97 5.04 -0.26
C ARG A 171 -19.86 5.07 0.78
N MET A 172 -20.14 4.61 2.00
CA MET A 172 -19.16 4.57 3.09
C MET A 172 -17.95 3.72 2.71
N TYR A 173 -18.22 2.53 2.17
CA TYR A 173 -17.18 1.61 1.72
C TYR A 173 -16.30 2.23 0.62
N VAL A 174 -16.90 2.77 -0.44
CA VAL A 174 -16.15 3.39 -1.54
C VAL A 174 -15.36 4.60 -1.02
N THR A 175 -15.93 5.39 -0.12
CA THR A 175 -15.27 6.54 0.50
C THR A 175 -14.01 6.12 1.24
N GLU A 176 -14.09 5.08 2.07
CA GLU A 176 -12.94 4.54 2.78
C GLU A 176 -11.85 4.07 1.82
N GLN A 177 -12.20 3.25 0.82
CA GLN A 177 -11.22 2.72 -0.12
C GLN A 177 -10.56 3.81 -0.97
N VAL A 178 -11.34 4.80 -1.45
CA VAL A 178 -10.80 5.93 -2.22
C VAL A 178 -9.88 6.79 -1.35
N ARG A 179 -10.24 7.05 -0.09
CA ARG A 179 -9.38 7.80 0.84
C ARG A 179 -8.08 7.05 1.15
N ASN A 180 -8.14 5.73 1.31
CA ASN A 180 -6.92 4.92 1.47
C ASN A 180 -5.99 5.03 0.26
N VAL A 181 -6.55 5.00 -0.96
CA VAL A 181 -5.76 5.21 -2.19
C VAL A 181 -5.18 6.63 -2.26
N LEU A 182 -5.95 7.65 -1.87
CA LEU A 182 -5.49 9.04 -1.84
C LEU A 182 -4.31 9.21 -0.87
N LEU A 183 -4.48 8.77 0.38
CA LEU A 183 -3.44 8.83 1.41
C LEU A 183 -2.18 8.11 0.96
N TRP A 184 -2.31 6.89 0.43
CA TRP A 184 -1.17 6.16 -0.12
C TRP A 184 -0.46 6.93 -1.25
N ALA A 185 -1.21 7.51 -2.19
CA ALA A 185 -0.62 8.23 -3.31
C ALA A 185 0.10 9.51 -2.87
N GLU A 186 -0.47 10.25 -1.92
CA GLU A 186 0.13 11.45 -1.32
C GLU A 186 1.41 11.08 -0.55
N GLU A 187 1.35 10.04 0.27
CA GLU A 187 2.51 9.52 1.00
C GLU A 187 3.64 9.09 0.06
N GLU A 188 3.33 8.42 -1.05
CA GLU A 188 4.31 8.01 -2.05
C GLU A 188 4.93 9.22 -2.78
N LEU A 189 4.14 10.24 -3.09
CA LEU A 189 4.66 11.47 -3.70
C LEU A 189 5.59 12.21 -2.74
N GLU A 190 5.20 12.34 -1.47
CA GLU A 190 6.04 12.96 -0.44
C GLU A 190 7.36 12.20 -0.28
N ASN A 191 7.32 10.87 -0.28
CA ASN A 191 8.54 10.06 -0.20
C ASN A 191 9.48 10.25 -1.40
N GLN A 192 8.92 10.35 -2.61
CA GLN A 192 9.72 10.64 -3.80
C GLN A 192 10.36 12.03 -3.72
N ASP A 193 9.66 13.01 -3.18
CA ASP A 193 10.18 14.36 -2.99
C ASP A 193 11.28 14.39 -1.89
N LEU A 194 11.14 13.56 -0.85
CA LEU A 194 12.09 13.46 0.24
C LEU A 194 13.37 12.70 -0.13
N LEU A 195 13.23 11.52 -0.76
CA LEU A 195 14.29 10.52 -0.94
C LEU A 195 14.72 10.32 -2.40
N GLY A 196 13.99 10.90 -3.36
CA GLY A 196 14.17 10.66 -4.78
C GLY A 196 13.38 9.44 -5.27
N VAL A 197 13.26 9.30 -6.60
CA VAL A 197 12.40 8.27 -7.24
C VAL A 197 12.90 6.85 -6.95
N ASP A 198 14.19 6.68 -6.72
CA ASP A 198 14.84 5.37 -6.56
C ASP A 198 14.64 4.76 -5.17
N TYR A 199 14.08 5.49 -4.20
CA TYR A 199 13.84 4.97 -2.85
C TYR A 199 12.95 3.70 -2.87
N ARG A 200 12.06 3.61 -3.86
CA ARG A 200 11.16 2.48 -4.02
C ARG A 200 11.88 1.23 -4.54
N LEU A 201 12.97 1.40 -5.30
CA LEU A 201 13.85 0.28 -5.62
C LEU A 201 14.39 -0.34 -4.32
N VAL A 202 14.75 0.46 -3.32
CA VAL A 202 15.21 -0.03 -2.02
C VAL A 202 14.10 -0.77 -1.27
N LEU A 203 12.89 -0.21 -1.21
CA LEU A 203 11.76 -0.85 -0.54
C LEU A 203 11.27 -2.12 -1.23
N ASP A 204 11.34 -2.19 -2.55
CA ASP A 204 10.89 -3.34 -3.34
C ASP A 204 11.98 -4.43 -3.45
N SER A 205 13.27 -4.05 -3.50
CA SER A 205 14.42 -4.99 -3.62
C SER A 205 14.79 -5.66 -2.30
N VAL A 206 14.67 -4.93 -1.19
CA VAL A 206 14.63 -5.54 0.14
C VAL A 206 13.27 -6.21 0.22
N SER A 207 13.18 -7.44 -0.33
CA SER A 207 12.04 -8.36 -0.59
C SER A 207 11.08 -8.61 0.59
N ALA A 208 10.87 -7.59 1.40
CA ALA A 208 10.76 -7.69 2.82
C ALA A 208 10.38 -6.33 3.43
N LEU A 209 9.27 -5.80 2.92
CA LEU A 209 8.28 -5.15 3.78
C LEU A 209 7.84 -6.04 4.97
N GLU A 210 8.33 -7.29 5.03
CA GLU A 210 8.25 -8.30 6.10
C GLU A 210 9.60 -8.59 6.82
N THR A 211 10.68 -7.82 6.59
CA THR A 211 11.90 -7.92 7.42
C THR A 211 12.03 -6.74 8.36
N VAL A 212 12.73 -6.97 9.47
CA VAL A 212 13.06 -5.95 10.47
C VAL A 212 13.69 -4.69 9.84
N VAL A 213 14.49 -4.83 8.78
CA VAL A 213 15.11 -3.69 8.08
C VAL A 213 14.07 -2.83 7.36
N GLY A 214 13.11 -3.46 6.67
CA GLY A 214 12.03 -2.73 5.99
C GLY A 214 11.12 -1.99 6.98
N ASP A 215 10.83 -2.59 8.13
CA ASP A 215 10.05 -1.96 9.20
C ASP A 215 10.78 -0.76 9.81
N GLU A 216 12.10 -0.87 10.03
CA GLU A 216 12.93 0.22 10.53
C GLU A 216 13.01 1.39 9.54
N LEU A 217 13.13 1.12 8.23
CA LEU A 217 13.11 2.15 7.18
C LEU A 217 11.76 2.88 7.14
N LYS A 218 10.63 2.14 7.16
CA LYS A 218 9.28 2.74 7.24
C LYS A 218 9.09 3.55 8.51
N ALA A 219 9.56 3.05 9.65
CA ALA A 219 9.45 3.75 10.91
C ALA A 219 10.24 5.06 10.88
N ALA A 220 11.44 5.06 10.29
CA ALA A 220 12.24 6.27 10.11
C ALA A 220 11.49 7.32 9.27
N MET A 221 10.92 6.91 8.14
CA MET A 221 10.14 7.80 7.27
C MET A 221 8.90 8.36 7.96
N ARG A 222 8.12 7.51 8.65
CA ARG A 222 6.94 7.94 9.40
C ARG A 222 7.30 8.97 10.48
N ALA A 223 8.39 8.74 11.20
CA ALA A 223 8.85 9.63 12.26
C ALA A 223 9.36 10.98 11.69
N LEU A 224 9.99 10.98 10.50
CA LEU A 224 10.42 12.21 9.83
C LEU A 224 9.24 13.12 9.42
N ARG A 225 8.10 12.53 9.02
CA ARG A 225 6.89 13.27 8.63
C ARG A 225 6.18 13.95 9.79
N SER A 226 6.56 13.64 11.02
CA SER A 226 5.94 14.24 12.20
C SER A 226 6.42 15.68 12.39
N ASP A 227 5.49 16.58 12.72
CA ASP A 227 5.81 17.95 13.16
C ASP A 227 6.48 17.98 14.55
N ASN A 228 6.54 16.84 15.26
CA ASN A 228 7.16 16.73 16.58
C ASN A 228 8.67 16.51 16.49
N PRO A 229 9.52 17.43 17.01
CA PRO A 229 10.97 17.26 17.00
C PRO A 229 11.50 16.01 17.71
N ALA A 230 10.75 15.46 18.68
CA ALA A 230 11.12 14.21 19.34
C ALA A 230 11.08 13.01 18.38
N GLU A 231 10.20 13.05 17.39
CA GLU A 231 10.10 11.99 16.38
C GLU A 231 11.29 12.03 15.40
N TRP A 232 11.91 13.18 15.17
CA TRP A 232 13.13 13.24 14.34
C TRP A 232 14.32 12.53 15.00
N SER A 233 14.39 12.59 16.34
CA SER A 233 15.33 11.77 17.12
C SER A 233 15.02 10.28 16.98
N MET A 234 13.73 9.90 16.96
CA MET A 234 13.31 8.52 16.71
C MET A 234 13.66 8.05 15.29
N ALA A 235 13.51 8.91 14.28
CA ALA A 235 13.93 8.65 12.91
C ALA A 235 15.44 8.34 12.84
N ALA A 236 16.26 9.15 13.54
CA ALA A 236 17.70 8.93 13.60
C ALA A 236 18.07 7.60 14.29
N LEU A 237 17.35 7.22 15.35
CA LEU A 237 17.53 5.93 16.02
C LEU A 237 17.11 4.76 15.14
N ALA A 238 16.04 4.91 14.35
CA ALA A 238 15.60 3.90 13.40
C ALA A 238 16.66 3.67 12.30
N CYS A 239 17.25 4.72 11.74
CA CYS A 239 18.38 4.63 10.80
C CYS A 239 19.59 3.89 11.40
N ARG A 240 19.93 4.15 12.67
CA ARG A 240 20.97 3.40 13.39
C ARG A 240 20.60 1.92 13.51
N ASN A 241 19.34 1.62 13.80
CA ASN A 241 18.89 0.25 13.97
C ASN A 241 18.95 -0.53 12.65
N VAL A 242 18.72 0.11 11.49
CA VAL A 242 18.96 -0.51 10.16
C VAL A 242 20.38 -1.05 10.07
N VAL A 243 21.39 -0.26 10.43
CA VAL A 243 22.81 -0.70 10.44
C VAL A 243 23.01 -1.91 11.36
N LEU A 244 22.41 -1.90 12.54
CA LEU A 244 22.51 -3.01 13.50
C LEU A 244 21.82 -4.27 12.99
N SER A 245 20.63 -4.14 12.41
CA SER A 245 19.84 -5.24 11.86
C SER A 245 20.55 -5.88 10.67
N LEU A 246 21.11 -5.08 9.75
CA LEU A 246 21.95 -5.56 8.66
C LEU A 246 23.17 -6.32 9.19
N GLY A 247 23.91 -5.75 10.14
CA GLY A 247 25.09 -6.41 10.72
C GLY A 247 24.77 -7.71 11.45
N ARG A 248 23.61 -7.80 12.11
CA ARG A 248 23.12 -9.03 12.76
C ARG A 248 22.76 -10.11 11.74
N ASN A 249 22.10 -9.73 10.66
CA ASN A 249 21.50 -10.68 9.73
C ASN A 249 22.48 -11.13 8.63
N LEU A 250 23.41 -10.25 8.23
CA LEU A 250 24.33 -10.50 7.12
C LEU A 250 25.61 -11.21 7.53
N TRP A 251 26.07 -11.07 8.78
CA TRP A 251 27.28 -11.71 9.25
C TRP A 251 26.98 -12.83 10.24
N THR A 252 27.05 -14.08 9.77
CA THR A 252 26.84 -15.28 10.59
C THR A 252 28.10 -16.12 10.75
N VAL A 253 29.25 -15.62 10.25
CA VAL A 253 30.56 -16.26 10.40
C VAL A 253 30.96 -16.34 11.88
N PRO A 254 31.29 -17.54 12.40
CA PRO A 254 31.72 -17.71 13.79
C PRO A 254 33.11 -17.11 14.01
N GLY A 255 33.30 -16.47 15.17
CA GLY A 255 34.57 -15.88 15.56
C GLY A 255 34.37 -14.74 16.55
N ASP A 256 35.43 -14.42 17.29
CA ASP A 256 35.42 -13.30 18.24
C ASP A 256 35.91 -12.00 17.57
N THR A 257 36.82 -12.11 16.60
CA THR A 257 37.46 -10.99 15.92
C THR A 257 37.55 -11.19 14.40
N TYR A 258 37.72 -10.09 13.66
CA TYR A 258 37.93 -10.05 12.21
C TYR A 258 39.02 -9.03 11.87
N GLU A 259 40.07 -9.46 11.18
CA GLU A 259 41.12 -8.55 10.70
C GLU A 259 40.62 -7.80 9.47
N SER A 260 40.33 -6.50 9.59
CA SER A 260 39.80 -5.69 8.48
C SER A 260 40.91 -4.93 7.74
N GLN A 261 40.92 -5.05 6.41
CA GLN A 261 41.83 -4.32 5.54
C GLN A 261 41.33 -2.89 5.30
N LEU A 262 40.02 -2.71 5.14
CA LEU A 262 39.40 -1.38 5.07
C LEU A 262 39.68 -0.55 6.33
N ALA A 263 39.44 -1.11 7.51
CA ALA A 263 39.65 -0.39 8.77
C ALA A 263 41.10 -0.40 9.27
N GLN A 264 41.99 -1.15 8.60
CA GLN A 264 43.40 -1.34 8.97
C GLN A 264 43.59 -1.76 10.44
N ARG A 265 42.67 -2.56 10.97
CA ARG A 265 42.67 -3.00 12.37
C ARG A 265 41.82 -4.24 12.56
N GLU A 266 42.03 -4.91 13.69
CA GLU A 266 41.15 -5.97 14.15
C GLU A 266 39.82 -5.39 14.67
N LEU A 267 38.72 -5.95 14.20
CA LEU A 267 37.36 -5.62 14.62
C LEU A 267 36.86 -6.71 15.57
N LEU A 268 36.38 -6.29 16.75
CA LEU A 268 35.62 -7.19 17.62
C LEU A 268 34.25 -7.46 16.95
N ILE A 269 33.95 -8.73 16.69
CA ILE A 269 32.67 -9.19 16.09
C ILE A 269 31.84 -10.03 17.07
N LYS A 270 32.38 -10.38 18.23
CA LYS A 270 31.64 -11.10 19.29
C LYS A 270 30.50 -10.26 19.86
N GLY A 271 29.37 -10.93 20.15
CA GLY A 271 28.25 -10.33 20.90
C GLY A 271 27.57 -9.18 20.15
N ASN A 272 27.31 -8.07 20.87
CA ASN A 272 26.58 -6.88 20.41
C ASN A 272 27.49 -5.90 19.64
N ALA A 273 28.21 -6.41 18.65
CA ALA A 273 29.11 -5.65 17.80
C ALA A 273 28.59 -5.55 16.36
N GLU A 274 27.28 -5.35 16.17
CA GLU A 274 26.63 -5.45 14.86
C GLU A 274 27.15 -4.44 13.84
N LYS A 275 27.51 -3.21 14.25
CA LYS A 275 28.20 -2.28 13.34
C LYS A 275 29.48 -2.91 12.77
N ASN A 276 30.32 -3.47 13.62
CA ASN A 276 31.58 -4.08 13.21
C ASN A 276 31.35 -5.32 12.33
N LYS A 277 30.30 -6.10 12.61
CA LYS A 277 29.87 -7.21 11.76
C LYS A 277 29.49 -6.75 10.35
N LEU A 278 28.78 -5.63 10.22
CA LEU A 278 28.46 -5.07 8.90
C LEU A 278 29.72 -4.56 8.18
N CYS A 279 30.63 -3.88 8.88
CA CYS A 279 31.92 -3.49 8.30
C CYS A 279 32.75 -4.69 7.83
N ALA A 280 32.76 -5.79 8.61
CA ALA A 280 33.44 -7.03 8.24
C ALA A 280 32.80 -7.68 6.99
N TYR A 281 31.47 -7.66 6.91
CA TYR A 281 30.72 -8.12 5.73
C TYR A 281 31.14 -7.37 4.46
N ILE A 282 31.16 -6.03 4.51
CA ILE A 282 31.55 -5.18 3.39
C ILE A 282 33.01 -5.43 2.99
N ASP A 283 33.94 -5.51 3.95
CA ASP A 283 35.35 -5.78 3.68
C ASP A 283 35.56 -7.16 3.04
N GLN A 284 34.78 -8.16 3.44
CA GLN A 284 34.84 -9.51 2.85
C GLN A 284 34.41 -9.50 1.38
N HIS A 285 33.30 -8.83 1.05
CA HIS A 285 32.87 -8.66 -0.34
C HIS A 285 33.90 -7.87 -1.15
N ARG A 286 34.50 -6.82 -0.56
CA ARG A 286 35.52 -6.01 -1.22
C ARG A 286 36.77 -6.81 -1.58
N ARG A 287 37.19 -7.74 -0.73
CA ARG A 287 38.33 -8.64 -1.01
C ARG A 287 38.08 -9.57 -2.18
N CYS A 288 36.82 -9.94 -2.41
CA CYS A 288 36.43 -10.86 -3.47
C CYS A 288 36.07 -10.14 -4.78
N ALA A 289 35.73 -8.84 -4.70
CA ALA A 289 35.53 -8.00 -5.86
C ALA A 289 36.79 -7.96 -6.73
N THR A 290 36.60 -8.24 -8.02
CA THR A 290 37.67 -8.22 -9.03
C THR A 290 37.79 -6.86 -9.69
N ASP A 291 36.71 -6.08 -9.71
CA ASP A 291 36.65 -4.74 -10.27
C ASP A 291 37.03 -3.67 -9.22
N GLU A 292 37.91 -2.75 -9.61
CA GLU A 292 38.35 -1.65 -8.76
C GLU A 292 37.23 -0.63 -8.53
N SER A 293 36.32 -0.45 -9.49
CA SER A 293 35.15 0.40 -9.30
C SER A 293 34.24 -0.15 -8.19
N GLU A 294 33.94 -1.45 -8.24
CA GLU A 294 33.19 -2.15 -7.19
C GLU A 294 33.86 -2.05 -5.81
N ARG A 295 35.18 -2.23 -5.74
CA ARG A 295 35.94 -2.06 -4.48
C ARG A 295 35.84 -0.66 -3.91
N ASN A 296 35.89 0.36 -4.77
CA ASN A 296 35.74 1.76 -4.36
C ASN A 296 34.32 2.04 -3.87
N ARG A 297 33.29 1.50 -4.54
CA ARG A 297 31.90 1.59 -4.07
C ARG A 297 31.73 0.94 -2.70
N LEU A 298 32.24 -0.27 -2.49
CA LEU A 298 32.20 -0.95 -1.19
C LEU A 298 32.92 -0.16 -0.08
N ALA A 299 34.05 0.49 -0.39
CA ALA A 299 34.74 1.36 0.56
C ALA A 299 33.91 2.60 0.93
N GLN A 300 33.24 3.21 -0.05
CA GLN A 300 32.30 4.32 0.20
C GLN A 300 31.10 3.85 1.03
N THR A 301 30.59 2.66 0.77
CA THR A 301 29.50 2.04 1.53
C THR A 301 29.90 1.82 3.00
N ASP A 302 31.12 1.34 3.28
CA ASP A 302 31.64 1.24 4.65
C ASP A 302 31.67 2.59 5.37
N GLU A 303 32.10 3.65 4.68
CA GLU A 303 32.09 5.00 5.25
C GLU A 303 30.66 5.48 5.55
N ILE A 304 29.70 5.23 4.65
CA ILE A 304 28.29 5.54 4.90
C ILE A 304 27.76 4.77 6.12
N VAL A 305 28.10 3.48 6.30
CA VAL A 305 27.74 2.71 7.51
C VAL A 305 28.18 3.43 8.78
N ARG A 306 29.43 3.91 8.80
CA ARG A 306 29.98 4.62 9.96
C ARG A 306 29.23 5.92 10.22
N GLN A 307 29.01 6.71 9.18
CA GLN A 307 28.30 7.98 9.28
C GLN A 307 26.86 7.81 9.76
N VAL A 308 26.12 6.87 9.17
CA VAL A 308 24.73 6.56 9.56
C VAL A 308 24.68 6.10 11.01
N TYR A 309 25.56 5.19 11.42
CA TYR A 309 25.60 4.71 12.79
C TYR A 309 25.94 5.80 13.80
N GLU A 310 26.97 6.61 13.52
CA GLU A 310 27.47 7.64 14.43
C GLU A 310 26.47 8.78 14.57
N ARG A 311 25.90 9.25 13.45
CA ARG A 311 24.86 10.29 13.45
C ARG A 311 23.55 9.77 14.05
N GLY A 312 23.13 8.55 13.71
CA GLY A 312 21.93 7.93 14.29
C GLY A 312 22.06 7.68 15.79
N SER A 313 23.26 7.38 16.29
CA SER A 313 23.54 7.26 17.72
C SER A 313 23.40 8.59 18.47
N LYS A 314 23.52 9.73 17.79
CA LYS A 314 23.21 11.05 18.35
C LYS A 314 21.71 11.30 18.51
N GLY A 315 20.83 10.42 18.03
CA GLY A 315 19.37 10.49 18.27
C GLY A 315 18.97 10.51 19.76
N LYS A 316 19.90 10.18 20.67
CA LYS A 316 19.74 10.40 22.12
C LYS A 316 19.81 11.89 22.53
N SER A 317 20.21 12.75 21.61
CA SER A 317 20.29 14.20 21.71
C SER A 317 19.26 14.83 20.78
N ARG A 318 19.08 16.15 20.86
CA ARG A 318 18.21 16.88 19.92
C ARG A 318 18.78 16.78 18.50
N VAL A 319 17.97 16.30 17.56
CA VAL A 319 18.28 16.20 16.12
C VAL A 319 17.39 17.18 15.37
N THR A 320 17.91 17.91 14.38
CA THR A 320 17.08 18.77 13.51
C THR A 320 16.38 17.96 12.42
N TYR A 321 15.34 18.53 11.83
CA TYR A 321 14.64 17.92 10.71
C TYR A 321 15.60 17.61 9.54
N GLU A 322 16.46 18.56 9.17
CA GLU A 322 17.42 18.41 8.08
C GLU A 322 18.47 17.33 8.36
N GLU A 323 18.93 17.23 9.61
CA GLU A 323 19.86 16.18 10.04
C GLU A 323 19.23 14.79 9.93
N ALA A 324 17.97 14.66 10.39
CA ALA A 324 17.20 13.42 10.31
C ALA A 324 16.89 13.04 8.85
N ARG A 325 16.46 14.02 8.03
CA ARG A 325 16.19 13.82 6.60
C ARG A 325 17.43 13.32 5.87
N GLN A 326 18.57 13.99 6.04
CA GLN A 326 19.81 13.58 5.38
C GLN A 326 20.23 12.18 5.85
N LEU A 327 20.05 11.88 7.13
CA LEU A 327 20.38 10.56 7.68
C LEU A 327 19.51 9.45 7.07
N ILE A 328 18.22 9.70 6.84
CA ILE A 328 17.33 8.76 6.13
C ILE A 328 17.80 8.58 4.69
N VAL A 329 18.08 9.66 3.96
CA VAL A 329 18.63 9.59 2.58
C VAL A 329 19.90 8.73 2.54
N ASP A 330 20.84 8.97 3.46
CA ASP A 330 22.09 8.22 3.55
C ASP A 330 21.84 6.74 3.88
N THR A 331 20.84 6.45 4.71
CA THR A 331 20.44 5.07 5.07
C THR A 331 19.81 4.35 3.88
N PHE A 332 18.95 5.00 3.12
CA PHE A 332 18.38 4.44 1.89
C PHE A 332 19.46 4.17 0.85
N ARG A 333 20.39 5.11 0.65
CA ARG A 333 21.54 4.92 -0.22
C ARG A 333 22.40 3.73 0.22
N LEU A 334 22.69 3.61 1.51
CA LEU A 334 23.42 2.48 2.07
C LEU A 334 22.77 1.14 1.70
N VAL A 335 21.46 1.02 1.91
CA VAL A 335 20.74 -0.22 1.63
C VAL A 335 20.67 -0.50 0.13
N ALA A 336 20.48 0.53 -0.71
CA ALA A 336 20.52 0.41 -2.17
C ALA A 336 21.86 -0.15 -2.66
N GLU A 337 22.96 0.49 -2.24
CA GLU A 337 24.32 0.10 -2.62
C GLU A 337 24.65 -1.32 -2.14
N LEU A 338 24.28 -1.66 -0.90
CA LEU A 338 24.46 -3.03 -0.40
C LEU A 338 23.66 -4.04 -1.21
N SER A 339 22.41 -3.74 -1.55
CA SER A 339 21.56 -4.61 -2.37
C SER A 339 22.17 -4.85 -3.74
N GLU A 340 22.67 -3.80 -4.40
CA GLU A 340 23.25 -3.91 -5.73
C GLU A 340 24.58 -4.68 -5.72
N LEU A 341 25.46 -4.39 -4.76
CA LEU A 341 26.81 -4.96 -4.72
C LEU A 341 26.86 -6.38 -4.14
N THR A 342 25.92 -6.75 -3.28
CA THR A 342 26.01 -8.01 -2.51
C THR A 342 24.76 -8.89 -2.61
N GLY A 343 23.67 -8.36 -3.16
CA GLY A 343 22.35 -9.02 -3.11
C GLY A 343 21.80 -9.21 -1.70
N ILE A 344 22.38 -8.58 -0.66
CA ILE A 344 22.01 -8.69 0.76
C ILE A 344 21.91 -10.18 1.17
N THR A 345 22.87 -10.99 0.74
CA THR A 345 22.92 -12.42 1.08
C THR A 345 23.78 -12.65 2.32
N PRO A 346 23.30 -13.37 3.35
CA PRO A 346 24.09 -13.66 4.55
C PRO A 346 25.37 -14.46 4.27
N LEU A 347 26.46 -14.11 4.94
CA LEU A 347 27.72 -14.86 4.93
C LEU A 347 27.82 -15.80 6.13
N ALA A 348 27.71 -17.11 5.86
CA ALA A 348 27.91 -18.17 6.85
C ALA A 348 29.37 -18.66 6.95
N GLN A 349 30.18 -18.39 5.94
CA GLN A 349 31.61 -18.69 5.91
C GLN A 349 32.36 -17.53 5.23
N PRO A 350 33.64 -17.29 5.56
CA PRO A 350 34.45 -16.32 4.85
C PRO A 350 34.50 -16.67 3.37
N ILE A 351 34.24 -15.69 2.49
CA ILE A 351 34.43 -15.87 1.05
C ILE A 351 35.93 -16.07 0.79
N ALA A 352 36.31 -17.13 0.06
CA ALA A 352 37.70 -17.33 -0.31
C ALA A 352 38.16 -16.14 -1.17
N ALA A 353 39.28 -15.51 -0.77
CA ALA A 353 39.86 -14.43 -1.57
C ALA A 353 40.35 -15.00 -2.91
N ASN A 354 39.96 -14.36 -4.01
CA ASN A 354 40.56 -14.61 -5.32
C ASN A 354 42.03 -14.17 -5.22
N ARG A 355 42.95 -15.13 -5.23
CA ARG A 355 44.39 -14.86 -5.24
C ARG A 355 44.85 -14.40 -6.60
#